data_AF-X0SFV0-F1
#
_entry.id   AF-X0SFV0-F1
#
_cell.length_a   1.000
_cell.length_b   1.000
_cell.length_c   1.000
_cell.angle_alpha   90.00
_cell.angle_beta   90.00
_cell.angle_gamma   90.00
#
_symmetry.space_group_name_H-M   'P 1'
#
loop_
_entity.id
_entity.type
_entity.pdbx_description
1 polymer ?
#
loop_
_entity_poly.entity_id
_entity_poly.type
_entity_poly.pdbx_seq_one_letter_code
_entity_poly.pdbx_strand_id
1 'polypeptide(L)' 'MTDSNNKLFIDGDSADLVSLVGFTKQTSTEAGYNQYQSATDATVKLYIDTDITPTII' A
#
# COMPACT_ATOMS: atom_id res chain seq x y z
N MET A 1 -4.43 10.07 -5.99
CA MET A 1 -5.01 9.70 -7.30
C MET A 1 -4.26 8.45 -7.75
N THR A 2 -4.96 7.37 -8.10
CA THR A 2 -4.29 6.17 -8.65
C THR A 2 -3.85 6.41 -10.10
N ASP A 3 -2.89 5.64 -10.59
CA ASP A 3 -2.52 5.60 -12.00
C ASP A 3 -3.58 4.86 -12.85
N SER A 4 -3.31 4.69 -14.15
CA SER A 4 -4.18 3.95 -15.07
C SER A 4 -4.30 2.45 -14.78
N ASN A 5 -3.49 1.92 -13.85
CA ASN A 5 -3.50 0.53 -13.40
C ASN A 5 -4.12 0.39 -12.00
N ASN A 6 -4.81 1.42 -11.50
CA ASN A 6 -5.36 1.49 -10.14
C ASN A 6 -4.31 1.30 -9.04
N LYS A 7 -3.07 1.73 -9.28
CA LYS A 7 -1.97 1.72 -8.31
C LYS A 7 -1.79 3.10 -7.68
N LEU A 8 -1.54 3.12 -6.37
CA LEU A 8 -1.04 4.29 -5.64
C LEU A 8 0.26 3.91 -4.95
N PHE A 9 1.26 4.79 -5.02
CA PHE A 9 2.54 4.65 -4.33
C PHE A 9 2.60 5.70 -3.21
N ILE A 10 3.03 5.27 -2.03
CA ILE A 10 3.30 6.13 -0.88
C ILE A 10 4.78 5.95 -0.53
N ASP A 11 5.55 6.99 -0.83
CA ASP A 11 6.95 7.12 -0.44
C ASP A 11 7.05 7.84 0.90
N GLY A 12 8.08 7.51 1.68
CA GLY A 12 8.32 8.11 2.99
C GLY A 12 9.36 7.32 3.77
N ASP A 13 9.45 7.57 5.06
CA ASP A 13 10.40 6.91 5.95
C ASP A 13 9.75 6.36 7.22
N SER A 14 10.56 5.80 8.11
CA SER A 14 10.09 5.19 9.36
C SER A 14 9.43 6.13 10.37
N ALA A 15 9.50 7.45 10.17
CA ALA A 15 8.79 8.43 10.98
C ALA A 15 7.35 8.67 10.49
N ASP A 16 7.01 8.26 9.26
CA ASP A 16 5.68 8.44 8.70
C ASP A 16 4.68 7.42 9.24
N LEU A 17 3.45 7.87 9.48
CA LEU A 17 2.37 7.05 10.02
C LEU A 17 1.26 6.88 8.98
N VAL A 18 1.04 5.64 8.56
CA VAL A 18 -0.04 5.26 7.65
C VAL A 18 -0.98 4.28 8.35
N SER A 19 -2.28 4.57 8.27
CA SER A 19 -3.35 3.66 8.71
C SER A 19 -4.18 3.23 7.51
N LEU A 20 -4.37 1.93 7.34
CA LEU A 20 -5.14 1.36 6.24
C LEU A 20 -6.40 0.70 6.78
N VAL A 21 -7.56 1.10 6.26
CA VAL A 21 -8.86 0.50 6.56
C VAL A 21 -9.33 -0.28 5.34
N GLY A 22 -9.69 -1.54 5.52
CA GLY A 22 -10.23 -2.36 4.41
C GLY A 22 -9.19 -2.73 3.35
N PHE A 23 -7.91 -2.79 3.72
CA PHE A 23 -6.85 -3.32 2.87
C PHE A 23 -6.18 -4.51 3.54
N THR A 24 -5.70 -5.46 2.73
CA THR A 24 -4.95 -6.63 3.20
C THR A 24 -3.56 -6.65 2.59
N LYS A 25 -2.56 -7.06 3.38
CA LYS A 25 -1.18 -7.19 2.89
C LYS A 25 -1.08 -8.35 1.90
N GLN A 26 -0.39 -8.10 0.79
CA GLN A 26 -0.14 -9.08 -0.27
C GLN A 26 1.38 -9.25 -0.49
N THR A 27 1.74 -10.28 -1.25
CA THR A 27 3.10 -10.37 -1.79
C THR A 27 3.32 -9.23 -2.77
N SER A 28 4.32 -8.39 -2.51
CA SER A 28 4.65 -7.28 -3.38
C SER A 28 5.37 -7.73 -4.64
N THR A 29 5.07 -7.07 -5.76
CA THR A 29 5.81 -7.21 -7.02
C THR A 29 6.74 -6.03 -7.29
N GLU A 30 6.73 -5.01 -6.42
CA GLU A 30 7.49 -3.77 -6.60
C GLU A 30 8.60 -3.70 -5.54
N ALA A 31 9.86 -3.56 -6.00
CA ALA A 31 11.02 -3.53 -5.11
C ALA A 31 11.01 -2.26 -4.24
N GLY A 32 11.27 -2.42 -2.94
CA GLY A 32 11.24 -1.32 -1.97
C GLY A 32 9.84 -0.97 -1.44
N TYR A 33 8.78 -1.68 -1.87
CA TYR A 33 7.42 -1.42 -1.41
C TYR A 33 6.74 -2.68 -0.87
N ASN A 34 5.97 -2.52 0.19
CA ASN A 34 4.92 -3.43 0.61
C ASN A 34 3.66 -3.21 -0.24
N GLN A 35 3.03 -4.27 -0.72
CA GLN A 35 1.75 -4.17 -1.45
C GLN A 35 0.57 -4.46 -0.52
N TYR A 36 -0.47 -3.65 -0.63
CA TYR A 36 -1.76 -3.84 0.01
C TYR A 36 -2.85 -3.79 -1.06
N GLN A 37 -3.85 -4.67 -0.95
CA GLN A 37 -4.97 -4.76 -1.89
C GLN A 37 -6.28 -4.45 -1.17
N SER A 38 -7.17 -3.71 -1.84
CA SER A 38 -8.49 -3.41 -1.29
C SER A 38 -9.29 -4.70 -1.08
N ALA A 39 -9.98 -4.78 0.06
CA ALA A 39 -10.85 -5.90 0.40
C ALA A 39 -12.17 -5.92 -0.41
N THR A 40 -12.54 -4.80 -1.02
CA THR A 40 -13.80 -4.66 -1.80
C THR A 40 -13.58 -4.61 -3.30
N ASP A 41 -12.37 -4.29 -3.76
CA ASP A 41 -11.99 -4.26 -5.18
C ASP A 41 -10.53 -4.72 -5.37
N ALA A 42 -10.34 -5.94 -5.84
CA ALA A 42 -9.02 -6.53 -6.04
C ALA A 42 -8.16 -5.82 -7.11
N THR A 43 -8.73 -4.93 -7.91
CA THR A 43 -7.97 -4.14 -8.89
C THR A 43 -7.22 -2.97 -8.25
N VAL A 44 -7.69 -2.49 -7.09
CA VAL A 44 -7.07 -1.38 -6.38
C VAL A 44 -5.91 -1.88 -5.53
N LYS A 45 -4.72 -1.35 -5.83
CA LYS A 45 -3.47 -1.73 -5.18
C LYS A 45 -2.78 -0.49 -4.61
N LEU A 46 -2.27 -0.65 -3.40
CA LEU A 46 -1.47 0.35 -2.72
C LEU A 46 -0.08 -0.22 -2.50
N TYR A 47 0.93 0.56 -2.84
CA TYR A 47 2.34 0.25 -2.61
C TYR A 47 2.86 1.27 -1.63
N ILE A 48 3.31 0.82 -0.47
CA ILE A 48 3.84 1.67 0.59
C ILE A 48 5.29 1.32 0.82
N ASP A 49 6.16 2.32 0.86
CA ASP A 49 7.59 2.14 1.12
C ASP A 49 7.82 1.17 2.29
N THR A 50 8.80 0.28 2.14
CA THR A 50 9.15 -0.69 3.18
C THR A 50 9.64 -0.06 4.48
N ASP A 51 10.11 1.19 4.44
CA ASP A 51 10.53 1.92 5.64
C ASP A 51 9.34 2.38 6.48
N ILE A 52 8.13 2.44 5.91
CA ILE A 52 6.89 2.74 6.62
C ILE A 52 6.26 1.43 7.12
N THR A 53 5.87 1.37 8.41
CA THR A 53 5.09 0.24 8.97
C THR A 53 3.62 0.64 9.15
N PRO A 54 2.71 0.22 8.25
CA PRO A 54 1.32 0.64 8.33
C PRO A 54 0.57 -0.08 9.44
N THR A 55 -0.36 0.61 10.09
CA THR A 55 -1.37 -0.01 10.94
C THR A 55 -2.56 -0.45 10.10
N ILE A 56 -2.91 -1.72 10.12
CA ILE A 56 -4.09 -2.26 9.43
C ILE A 56 -5.26 -2.29 10.40
N ILE A 57 -6.41 -1.77 9.98
CA ILE A 57 -7.64 -1.58 10.77
C ILE A 57 -8.80 -2.31 10.10
#